data_AF-A0A8T3ZVR5-F1
#
_entry.id   AF-A0A8T3ZVR5-F1
#
_cell.length_a   1.000
_cell.length_b   1.000
_cell.length_c   1.000
_cell.angle_alpha   90.00
_cell.angle_beta   90.00
_cell.angle_gamma   90.00
#
_symmetry.space_group_name_H-M   'P 1'
#
loop_
_entity.id
_entity.type
_entity.pdbx_description
1 polymer ?
#
loop_
_entity_poly.entity_id
_entity_poly.type
_entity_poly.pdbx_seq_one_letter_code
_entity_poly.pdbx_strand_id
1 'polypeptide(L)'
;MESSSIEIRQAFGFLFICVSIAVVSGAVLSEIVFQNKLPSYYYGISWVGSFGVIVGAGFRKFTKILPLIRQRMKNSVKWPLHVSTINGICWAGPFVAIAAFPSLLQYLILLGIGLGNLSTYLIMKKFSNQDNREQMIVGCIAMASIPVAVFIDTRLIMLQDIAVLLSRILIAISYAAGGIYARK
;
A
#
# COMPACT_ATOMS: atom_id res chain seq x y z
N MET A 1 18.76 15.32 -16.36
CA MET A 1 17.38 15.29 -15.80
C MET A 1 16.78 13.88 -15.79
N GLU A 2 17.00 13.04 -16.81
CA GLU A 2 16.54 11.63 -16.82
C GLU A 2 17.17 10.73 -15.75
N SER A 3 18.44 10.91 -15.40
CA SER A 3 19.09 10.10 -14.36
C SER A 3 18.38 10.20 -13.00
N SER A 4 17.97 11.41 -12.62
CA SER A 4 17.26 11.66 -11.37
C SER A 4 15.85 11.06 -11.35
N SER A 5 15.13 11.04 -12.47
CA SER A 5 13.78 10.44 -12.52
C SER A 5 13.82 8.91 -12.39
N ILE A 6 14.82 8.26 -12.97
CA ILE A 6 15.04 6.82 -12.84
C ILE A 6 15.42 6.46 -11.40
N GLU A 7 16.35 7.19 -10.78
CA GLU A 7 16.75 6.97 -9.40
C GLU A 7 15.57 7.12 -8.42
N ILE A 8 14.73 8.14 -8.62
CA ILE A 8 13.51 8.33 -7.83
C ILE A 8 12.55 7.16 -8.05
N ARG A 9 12.36 6.70 -9.28
CA ARG A 9 11.50 5.53 -9.57
C ARG A 9 12.01 4.29 -8.83
N GLN A 10 13.31 4.00 -8.93
CA GLN A 10 13.93 2.85 -8.25
C GLN A 10 13.85 2.95 -6.72
N ALA A 11 13.95 4.16 -6.17
CA ALA A 11 13.74 4.42 -4.74
C ALA A 11 12.32 4.07 -4.29
N PHE A 12 11.29 4.49 -5.04
CA PHE A 12 9.91 4.08 -4.80
C PHE A 12 9.71 2.57 -5.02
N GLY A 13 10.40 2.00 -6.01
CA GLY A 13 10.38 0.56 -6.23
C GLY A 13 10.89 -0.22 -5.03
N PHE A 14 12.01 0.19 -4.44
CA PHE A 14 12.51 -0.39 -3.20
C PHE A 14 11.53 -0.22 -2.05
N LEU A 15 10.96 0.98 -1.87
CA LEU A 15 9.93 1.24 -0.85
C LEU A 15 8.74 0.28 -0.99
N PHE A 16 8.23 0.07 -2.21
CA PHE A 16 7.10 -0.80 -2.47
C PHE A 16 7.40 -2.27 -2.18
N ILE A 17 8.60 -2.75 -2.50
CA ILE A 17 9.03 -4.10 -2.10
C ILE A 17 9.07 -4.22 -0.56
N CYS A 18 9.61 -3.22 0.14
CA CYS A 18 9.61 -3.23 1.60
C CYS A 18 8.20 -3.26 2.20
N VAL A 19 7.27 -2.45 1.65
CA VAL A 19 5.85 -2.46 2.07
C VAL A 19 5.23 -3.84 1.82
N SER A 20 5.46 -4.43 0.65
CA SER A 20 4.96 -5.76 0.31
C SER A 20 5.41 -6.82 1.32
N ILE A 21 6.72 -6.89 1.61
CA ILE A 21 7.27 -7.86 2.56
C ILE A 21 6.69 -7.62 3.96
N ALA A 22 6.66 -6.36 4.42
CA ALA A 22 6.12 -6.02 5.73
C ALA A 22 4.64 -6.40 5.87
N VAL A 23 3.83 -6.20 4.82
CA VAL A 23 2.41 -6.56 4.81
C VAL A 23 2.23 -8.08 4.85
N VAL A 24 3.00 -8.86 4.08
CA VAL A 24 2.93 -10.33 4.15
C VAL A 24 3.36 -10.83 5.52
N SER A 25 4.49 -10.36 6.03
CA SER A 25 4.98 -10.75 7.36
C SER A 25 3.97 -10.42 8.45
N GLY A 26 3.41 -9.20 8.44
CA GLY A 26 2.40 -8.78 9.40
C GLY A 26 1.12 -9.62 9.31
N ALA A 27 0.71 -9.99 8.10
CA ALA A 27 -0.47 -10.82 7.87
C ALA A 27 -0.26 -12.26 8.37
N VAL A 28 0.88 -12.90 8.03
CA VAL A 28 1.21 -14.25 8.47
C VAL A 28 1.40 -14.32 9.98
N LEU A 29 2.10 -13.35 10.58
CA LEU A 29 2.26 -13.29 12.03
C LEU A 29 0.92 -13.05 12.75
N SER A 30 0.05 -12.22 12.18
CA SER A 30 -1.32 -12.03 12.71
C SER A 30 -2.12 -13.33 12.68
N GLU A 31 -1.97 -14.15 11.64
CA GLU A 31 -2.61 -15.46 11.56
C GLU A 31 -2.07 -16.41 12.63
N ILE A 32 -0.75 -16.43 12.86
CA ILE A 32 -0.15 -17.21 13.94
C ILE A 32 -0.71 -16.78 15.31
N VAL A 33 -0.84 -15.47 15.55
CA VAL A 33 -1.45 -14.93 16.78
C VAL A 33 -2.89 -15.42 16.94
N PHE A 34 -3.67 -15.38 15.87
CA PHE A 34 -5.06 -15.83 15.86
C PHE A 34 -5.18 -17.33 16.18
N GLN A 35 -4.44 -18.18 15.45
CA GLN A 35 -4.49 -19.63 15.60
C GLN A 35 -4.05 -20.09 16.99
N ASN A 36 -3.12 -19.37 17.62
CA ASN A 36 -2.65 -19.65 18.98
C ASN A 36 -3.48 -18.98 20.07
N LYS A 37 -4.59 -18.30 19.73
CA LYS A 37 -5.48 -17.57 20.67
C LYS A 37 -4.71 -16.60 21.58
N LEU A 38 -3.66 -15.98 21.04
CA LEU A 38 -2.84 -15.05 21.79
C LEU A 38 -3.60 -13.73 22.04
N PRO A 39 -3.26 -12.99 23.12
CA PRO A 39 -3.86 -11.69 23.41
C PRO A 39 -3.80 -10.69 22.24
N SER A 40 -4.82 -9.84 22.14
CA SER A 40 -5.00 -8.92 21.01
C SER A 40 -3.87 -7.91 20.78
N TYR A 41 -3.09 -7.57 21.82
CA TYR A 41 -1.93 -6.69 21.66
C TYR A 41 -0.83 -7.28 20.77
N TYR A 42 -0.75 -8.62 20.61
CA TYR A 42 0.21 -9.27 19.72
C TYR A 42 -0.05 -8.99 18.23
N TYR A 43 -1.27 -8.62 17.84
CA TYR A 43 -1.52 -8.13 16.48
C TYR A 43 -0.77 -6.82 16.24
N GLY A 44 -0.84 -5.89 17.18
CA GLY A 44 -0.10 -4.62 17.12
C GLY A 44 1.42 -4.85 17.06
N ILE A 45 1.93 -5.73 17.91
CA ILE A 45 3.36 -6.11 17.92
C ILE A 45 3.76 -6.75 16.58
N SER A 46 2.94 -7.63 16.03
CA SER A 46 3.20 -8.28 14.73
C SER A 46 3.34 -7.26 13.60
N TRP A 47 2.44 -6.27 13.53
CA TRP A 47 2.47 -5.23 12.52
C TRP A 47 3.63 -4.25 12.71
N VAL A 48 3.79 -3.70 13.91
CA VAL A 48 4.88 -2.76 14.23
C VAL A 48 6.24 -3.44 14.07
N GLY A 49 6.37 -4.68 14.55
CA GLY A 49 7.57 -5.49 14.41
C GLY A 49 7.90 -5.79 12.96
N SER A 50 6.91 -6.16 12.13
CA SER A 50 7.14 -6.43 10.70
C SER A 50 7.68 -5.21 9.97
N PHE A 51 7.05 -4.04 10.15
CA PHE A 51 7.56 -2.80 9.56
C PHE A 51 8.90 -2.38 10.14
N GLY A 52 9.07 -2.48 11.47
CA GLY A 52 10.29 -2.10 12.18
C GLY A 52 11.49 -2.92 11.74
N VAL A 53 11.35 -4.24 11.61
CA VAL A 53 12.42 -5.13 11.15
C VAL A 53 12.82 -4.81 9.70
N ILE A 54 11.85 -4.61 8.81
CA ILE A 54 12.14 -4.29 7.40
C ILE A 54 12.81 -2.92 7.25
N VAL A 55 12.35 -1.91 7.99
CA VAL A 55 12.97 -0.58 8.00
C VAL A 55 14.38 -0.64 8.62
N GLY A 56 14.53 -1.35 9.74
CA GLY A 56 15.81 -1.52 10.45
C GLY A 56 16.85 -2.25 9.61
N ALA A 57 16.49 -3.40 9.02
CA ALA A 57 17.35 -4.16 8.12
C ALA A 57 17.76 -3.33 6.87
N GLY A 58 16.86 -2.47 6.39
CA GLY A 58 17.09 -1.59 5.25
C GLY A 58 17.69 -0.22 5.60
N PHE A 59 18.03 0.07 6.86
CA PHE A 59 18.24 1.44 7.35
C PHE A 59 19.22 2.27 6.50
N ARG A 60 20.40 1.71 6.21
CA ARG A 60 21.44 2.38 5.38
C ARG A 60 20.96 2.70 3.96
N LYS A 61 20.02 1.91 3.43
CA LYS A 61 19.44 2.15 2.11
C LYS A 61 18.29 3.15 2.19
N PHE A 62 17.49 3.10 3.26
CA PHE A 62 16.45 4.09 3.55
C PHE A 62 17.01 5.51 3.68
N THR A 63 18.13 5.69 4.39
CA THR A 63 18.77 7.01 4.53
C THR A 63 19.21 7.60 3.18
N LYS A 64 19.59 6.76 2.22
CA LYS A 64 19.99 7.18 0.86
C LYS A 64 18.80 7.52 -0.04
N ILE A 65 17.70 6.77 0.04
CA ILE A 65 16.53 6.98 -0.83
C ILE A 65 15.56 8.04 -0.30
N LEU A 66 15.58 8.33 1.01
CA LEU A 66 14.65 9.27 1.63
C LEU A 66 14.70 10.69 1.00
N PRO A 67 15.87 11.26 0.67
CA PRO A 67 15.94 12.52 -0.07
C PRO A 67 15.24 12.46 -1.44
N LEU A 68 15.38 11.35 -2.18
CA LEU A 68 14.74 11.15 -3.48
C LEU A 68 13.22 11.06 -3.37
N ILE A 69 12.73 10.34 -2.36
CA ILE A 69 11.30 10.27 -2.05
C ILE A 69 10.76 11.67 -1.70
N ARG A 70 11.46 12.40 -0.83
CA ARG A 70 11.12 13.78 -0.47
C ARG A 70 11.10 14.70 -1.69
N GLN A 71 12.04 14.55 -2.61
CA GLN A 71 12.08 15.32 -3.84
C GLN A 71 10.83 15.10 -4.69
N ARG A 72 10.34 13.86 -4.83
CA ARG A 72 9.06 13.60 -5.51
C ARG A 72 7.89 14.23 -4.76
N MET A 73 7.84 14.09 -3.43
CA MET A 73 6.74 14.62 -2.62
C MET A 73 6.63 16.15 -2.67
N LYS A 74 7.73 16.88 -2.92
CA LYS A 74 7.68 18.35 -3.12
C LYS A 74 6.79 18.76 -4.30
N ASN A 75 6.57 17.89 -5.28
CA ASN A 75 5.62 18.16 -6.36
C ASN A 75 4.18 18.24 -5.84
N SER A 76 3.82 17.38 -4.89
CA SER A 76 2.48 17.38 -4.29
C SER A 76 2.15 18.64 -3.50
N VAL A 77 3.17 19.31 -2.96
CA VAL A 77 3.00 20.58 -2.24
C VAL A 77 2.58 21.72 -3.17
N LYS A 78 2.90 21.62 -4.47
CA LYS A 78 2.58 22.65 -5.47
C LYS A 78 1.20 22.46 -6.08
N TRP A 79 0.47 21.40 -5.74
CA TRP A 79 -0.84 21.14 -6.31
C TRP A 79 -1.88 22.14 -5.78
N PRO A 80 -2.89 22.50 -6.59
CA PRO A 80 -4.04 23.24 -6.11
C PRO A 80 -4.70 22.52 -4.91
N LEU A 81 -5.19 23.27 -3.93
CA LEU A 81 -5.75 22.71 -2.69
C LEU A 81 -6.79 21.62 -2.95
N HIS A 82 -7.74 21.87 -3.85
CA HIS A 82 -8.80 20.91 -4.18
C HIS A 82 -8.25 19.58 -4.71
N VAL A 83 -7.15 19.61 -5.48
CA VAL A 83 -6.49 18.41 -6.02
C VAL A 83 -5.81 17.63 -4.91
N SER A 84 -5.10 18.32 -4.01
CA SER A 84 -4.49 17.71 -2.82
C SER A 84 -5.53 17.10 -1.90
N THR A 85 -6.67 17.78 -1.71
CA THR A 85 -7.79 17.27 -0.92
C THR A 85 -8.39 16.02 -1.55
N ILE A 86 -8.65 16.01 -2.86
CA ILE A 86 -9.15 14.81 -3.56
C ILE A 86 -8.18 13.65 -3.38
N ASN A 87 -6.88 13.87 -3.58
CA ASN A 87 -5.88 12.82 -3.37
C ASN A 87 -5.86 12.33 -1.92
N GLY A 88 -5.96 13.25 -0.96
CA GLY A 88 -6.04 12.94 0.46
C GLY A 88 -7.27 12.09 0.79
N ILE A 89 -8.43 12.40 0.21
CA ILE A 89 -9.67 11.62 0.37
C ILE A 89 -9.50 10.22 -0.25
N CYS A 90 -8.89 10.10 -1.43
CA CYS A 90 -8.62 8.80 -2.05
C CYS A 90 -7.73 7.90 -1.16
N TRP A 91 -6.78 8.50 -0.44
CA TRP A 91 -5.95 7.78 0.53
C TRP A 91 -6.70 7.48 1.83
N ALA A 92 -7.17 8.52 2.53
CA ALA A 92 -7.66 8.39 3.91
C ALA A 92 -9.14 7.99 3.99
N GLY A 93 -9.96 8.39 3.01
CA GLY A 93 -11.41 8.20 3.02
C GLY A 93 -11.82 6.74 3.24
N PRO A 94 -11.30 5.78 2.45
CA PRO A 94 -11.61 4.37 2.66
C PRO A 94 -11.20 3.84 4.04
N PHE A 95 -10.07 4.30 4.61
CA PHE A 95 -9.66 3.88 5.96
C PHE A 95 -10.53 4.50 7.06
N VAL A 96 -10.96 5.75 6.89
CA VAL A 96 -11.92 6.39 7.81
C VAL A 96 -13.27 5.66 7.77
N ALA A 97 -13.71 5.24 6.58
CA ALA A 97 -14.95 4.49 6.41
C ALA A 97 -14.95 3.14 7.15
N ILE A 98 -13.78 2.54 7.44
CA ILE A 98 -13.68 1.30 8.23
C ILE A 98 -14.28 1.49 9.63
N ALA A 99 -14.11 2.67 10.24
CA ALA A 99 -14.67 2.94 11.57
C ALA A 99 -16.21 2.90 11.58
N ALA A 100 -16.84 3.33 10.48
CA ALA A 100 -18.29 3.27 10.31
C ALA A 100 -18.78 1.91 9.81
N PHE A 101 -17.97 1.21 9.01
CA PHE A 101 -18.31 -0.04 8.34
C PHE A 101 -17.22 -1.11 8.54
N PRO A 102 -17.02 -1.62 9.77
CA PRO A 102 -15.94 -2.56 10.07
C PRO A 102 -16.09 -3.90 9.34
N SER A 103 -17.32 -4.31 8.99
CA SER A 103 -17.57 -5.51 8.18
C SER A 103 -17.00 -5.42 6.76
N LEU A 104 -16.72 -4.20 6.27
CA LEU A 104 -16.15 -3.97 4.95
C LEU A 104 -14.63 -3.80 4.97
N LEU A 105 -13.97 -4.13 6.09
CA LEU A 105 -12.54 -3.94 6.31
C LEU A 105 -11.69 -4.40 5.11
N GLN A 106 -11.83 -5.65 4.68
CA GLN A 106 -11.01 -6.20 3.59
C GLN A 106 -11.14 -5.41 2.28
N TYR A 107 -12.35 -4.92 1.98
CA TYR A 107 -12.64 -4.19 0.75
C TYR A 107 -12.16 -2.76 0.82
N LEU A 108 -12.38 -2.10 1.96
CA LEU A 108 -12.00 -0.71 2.17
C LEU A 108 -10.49 -0.52 2.22
N ILE A 109 -9.73 -1.49 2.72
CA ILE A 109 -8.26 -1.45 2.64
C ILE A 109 -7.82 -1.56 1.17
N LEU A 110 -8.34 -2.52 0.40
CA LEU A 110 -8.02 -2.65 -1.03
C LEU A 110 -8.40 -1.39 -1.82
N LEU A 111 -9.57 -0.81 -1.52
CA LEU A 111 -10.05 0.43 -2.11
C LEU A 111 -9.16 1.62 -1.77
N GLY A 112 -8.73 1.77 -0.52
CA GLY A 112 -7.81 2.82 -0.08
C GLY A 112 -6.46 2.74 -0.79
N ILE A 113 -5.87 1.54 -0.84
CA ILE A 113 -4.61 1.32 -1.59
C ILE A 113 -4.82 1.56 -3.09
N GLY A 114 -5.93 1.08 -3.65
CA GLY A 114 -6.29 1.23 -5.05
C GLY A 114 -6.45 2.69 -5.47
N LEU A 115 -7.41 3.39 -4.84
CA LEU A 115 -7.72 4.79 -5.11
C LEU A 115 -6.52 5.69 -4.81
N GLY A 116 -5.87 5.53 -3.65
CA GLY A 116 -4.74 6.37 -3.26
C GLY A 116 -3.58 6.32 -4.27
N ASN A 117 -3.19 5.13 -4.73
CA ASN A 117 -2.12 5.00 -5.71
C ASN A 117 -2.55 5.48 -7.11
N LEU A 118 -3.77 5.16 -7.54
CA LEU A 118 -4.27 5.58 -8.85
C LEU A 118 -4.48 7.09 -8.94
N SER A 119 -5.04 7.71 -7.90
CA SER A 119 -5.21 9.17 -7.81
C SER A 119 -3.85 9.86 -7.82
N THR A 120 -2.90 9.36 -7.04
CA THR A 120 -1.55 9.94 -6.98
C THR A 120 -0.87 9.88 -8.35
N TYR A 121 -0.99 8.77 -9.07
CA TYR A 121 -0.48 8.65 -10.44
C TYR A 121 -1.13 9.66 -11.40
N LEU A 122 -2.47 9.70 -11.46
CA LEU A 122 -3.20 10.57 -12.38
C LEU A 122 -2.88 12.04 -12.13
N ILE A 123 -2.81 12.43 -10.85
CA ILE A 123 -2.53 13.81 -10.44
C ILE A 123 -1.07 14.16 -10.71
N MET A 124 -0.11 13.29 -10.37
CA MET A 124 1.31 13.49 -10.69
C MET A 124 1.53 13.66 -12.20
N LYS A 125 0.84 12.86 -13.01
CA LYS A 125 0.91 12.94 -14.46
C LYS A 125 0.37 14.26 -14.98
N LYS A 126 -0.81 14.68 -14.50
CA LYS A 126 -1.51 15.88 -14.97
C LYS A 126 -0.90 17.18 -14.47
N PHE A 127 -0.56 17.27 -13.19
CA PHE A 127 -0.16 18.52 -12.52
C PHE A 127 1.34 18.65 -12.27
N SER A 128 2.11 17.57 -12.44
CA SER A 128 3.56 17.57 -12.19
C SER A 128 4.38 17.01 -13.35
N ASN A 129 3.72 16.61 -14.44
CA ASN A 129 4.35 16.01 -15.63
C ASN A 129 5.26 14.82 -15.27
N GLN A 130 4.85 14.00 -14.29
CA GLN A 130 5.58 12.80 -13.86
C GLN A 130 4.79 11.52 -14.14
N ASP A 131 5.37 10.63 -14.93
CA ASP A 131 4.76 9.34 -15.31
C ASP A 131 5.17 8.23 -14.33
N ASN A 132 4.55 8.22 -13.14
CA ASN A 132 4.84 7.26 -12.06
C ASN A 132 4.03 5.96 -12.24
N ARG A 133 4.28 5.23 -13.33
CA ARG A 133 3.50 4.03 -13.69
C ARG A 133 3.52 2.93 -12.63
N GLU A 134 4.54 2.87 -11.80
CA GLU A 134 4.58 1.95 -10.66
C GLU A 134 3.40 2.14 -9.71
N GLN A 135 2.93 3.37 -9.49
CA GLN A 135 1.74 3.64 -8.68
C GLN A 135 0.46 3.22 -9.41
N MET A 136 0.38 3.47 -10.72
CA MET A 136 -0.74 3.00 -11.53
C MET A 136 -0.90 1.48 -11.43
N ILE A 137 0.21 0.73 -11.52
CA ILE A 137 0.22 -0.73 -11.40
C ILE A 137 -0.34 -1.17 -10.04
N VAL A 138 0.15 -0.57 -8.94
CA VAL A 138 -0.37 -0.86 -7.58
C VAL A 138 -1.86 -0.57 -7.51
N GLY A 139 -2.27 0.62 -7.97
CA GLY A 139 -3.66 1.06 -7.97
C GLY A 139 -4.58 0.10 -8.73
N CYS A 140 -4.23 -0.23 -9.97
CA CYS A 140 -5.01 -1.11 -10.82
C CYS A 140 -5.14 -2.53 -10.24
N ILE A 141 -4.04 -3.12 -9.76
CA ILE A 141 -4.08 -4.48 -9.19
C ILE A 141 -4.92 -4.50 -7.91
N ALA A 142 -4.77 -3.50 -7.03
CA ALA A 142 -5.56 -3.41 -5.80
C ALA A 142 -7.06 -3.23 -6.10
N MET A 143 -7.42 -2.38 -7.06
CA MET A 143 -8.82 -2.20 -7.48
C MET A 143 -9.40 -3.48 -8.12
N ALA A 144 -8.64 -4.14 -9.01
CA ALA A 144 -9.06 -5.39 -9.63
C ALA A 144 -9.18 -6.55 -8.63
N SER A 145 -8.51 -6.45 -7.49
CA SER A 145 -8.59 -7.43 -6.41
C SER A 145 -9.89 -7.32 -5.58
N ILE A 146 -10.63 -6.20 -5.66
CA ILE A 146 -11.87 -6.02 -4.90
C ILE A 146 -12.94 -7.03 -5.34
N PRO A 147 -13.29 -7.17 -6.64
CA PRO A 147 -14.23 -8.21 -7.07
C PRO A 147 -13.79 -9.63 -6.69
N VAL A 148 -12.48 -9.91 -6.72
CA VAL A 148 -11.92 -11.20 -6.30
C VAL A 148 -12.16 -11.45 -4.81
N ALA A 149 -11.90 -10.44 -3.97
CA ALA A 149 -12.17 -10.51 -2.54
C ALA A 149 -13.67 -10.71 -2.26
N VAL A 150 -14.55 -9.98 -2.95
CA VAL A 150 -16.01 -10.10 -2.79
C VAL A 150 -16.48 -11.49 -3.19
N PHE A 151 -15.99 -12.02 -4.32
CA PHE A 151 -16.35 -13.36 -4.78
C PHE A 151 -15.99 -14.43 -3.74
N ILE A 152 -14.80 -14.33 -3.16
CA ILE A 152 -14.30 -15.30 -2.18
C ILE A 152 -15.08 -15.22 -0.87
N ASP A 153 -15.32 -14.01 -0.36
CA ASP A 153 -16.07 -13.79 0.88
C ASP A 153 -17.52 -14.30 0.77
N THR A 154 -18.17 -14.07 -0.38
CA THR A 154 -19.60 -14.37 -0.55
C THR A 154 -19.91 -15.80 -1.01
N ARG A 155 -18.99 -16.48 -1.71
CA ARG A 155 -19.26 -17.81 -2.29
C ARG A 155 -18.61 -18.98 -1.56
N LEU A 156 -17.52 -18.76 -0.82
CA LEU A 156 -16.76 -19.86 -0.22
C LEU A 156 -17.11 -20.14 1.26
N ILE A 157 -18.09 -19.45 1.85
CA ILE A 157 -18.41 -19.53 3.31
C ILE A 157 -17.09 -19.54 4.11
N MET A 158 -16.22 -18.60 3.79
CA MET A 158 -14.94 -18.49 4.47
C MET A 158 -15.17 -17.71 5.76
N LEU A 159 -14.60 -18.20 6.85
CA LEU A 159 -14.47 -17.42 8.08
C LEU A 159 -13.85 -16.07 7.70
N GLN A 160 -14.45 -14.97 8.18
CA GLN A 160 -14.08 -13.59 7.87
C GLN A 160 -12.57 -13.33 8.00
N ASP A 161 -11.89 -14.08 8.86
CA ASP A 161 -10.45 -14.08 9.07
C ASP A 161 -9.64 -14.40 7.80
N ILE A 162 -10.10 -15.37 7.00
CA ILE A 162 -9.41 -15.77 5.77
C ILE A 162 -9.59 -14.69 4.68
N ALA A 163 -10.77 -14.05 4.61
CA ALA A 163 -10.99 -12.93 3.70
C ALA A 163 -10.06 -11.75 4.02
N VAL A 164 -9.85 -11.48 5.32
CA VAL A 164 -8.90 -10.46 5.78
C VAL A 164 -7.46 -10.83 5.44
N LEU A 165 -7.02 -12.07 5.71
CA LEU A 165 -5.68 -12.55 5.34
C LEU A 165 -5.44 -12.44 3.83
N LEU A 166 -6.40 -12.89 3.03
CA LEU A 166 -6.30 -12.85 1.57
C LEU A 166 -6.19 -11.41 1.05
N SER A 167 -7.01 -10.48 1.58
CA SER A 167 -6.94 -9.08 1.17
C SER A 167 -5.54 -8.48 1.40
N ARG A 168 -4.89 -8.84 2.51
CA ARG A 168 -3.51 -8.41 2.83
C ARG A 168 -2.50 -9.02 1.86
N ILE A 169 -2.68 -10.28 1.48
CA ILE A 169 -1.84 -10.93 0.45
C ILE A 169 -2.02 -10.23 -0.91
N LEU A 170 -3.24 -9.90 -1.32
CA LEU A 170 -3.52 -9.18 -2.56
C LEU A 170 -2.90 -7.77 -2.56
N ILE A 171 -2.91 -7.07 -1.42
CA ILE A 171 -2.21 -5.79 -1.24
C ILE A 171 -0.70 -5.97 -1.41
N ALA A 172 -0.13 -6.99 -0.78
CA ALA A 172 1.29 -7.27 -0.91
C ALA A 172 1.70 -7.60 -2.35
N ILE A 173 0.88 -8.38 -3.07
CA ILE A 173 1.10 -8.69 -4.49
C ILE A 173 1.07 -7.39 -5.33
N SER A 174 0.10 -6.52 -5.07
CA SER A 174 -0.01 -5.23 -5.73
C SER A 174 1.25 -4.38 -5.54
N TYR A 175 1.71 -4.21 -4.30
CA TYR A 175 2.96 -3.50 -4.00
C TYR A 175 4.20 -4.19 -4.58
N ALA A 176 4.26 -5.53 -4.56
CA ALA A 176 5.36 -6.26 -5.18
C ALA A 176 5.44 -5.99 -6.68
N ALA A 177 4.31 -6.03 -7.40
CA ALA A 177 4.25 -5.80 -8.83
C ALA A 177 4.72 -4.38 -9.20
N GLY A 178 4.22 -3.36 -8.50
CA GLY A 178 4.69 -1.98 -8.69
C GLY A 178 6.18 -1.83 -8.36
N GLY A 179 6.63 -2.47 -7.27
CA GLY A 179 8.02 -2.45 -6.83
C GLY A 179 8.99 -3.09 -7.83
N ILE A 180 8.63 -4.25 -8.39
CA ILE A 180 9.41 -4.95 -9.41
C ILE A 180 9.47 -4.10 -10.68
N TYR A 181 8.33 -3.55 -11.12
CA TYR A 181 8.27 -2.69 -12.30
C TYR A 181 9.20 -1.47 -12.17
N ALA A 182 9.15 -0.78 -11.02
CA ALA A 182 9.94 0.41 -10.78
C ALA A 182 11.47 0.18 -10.77
N ARG A 183 11.90 -1.07 -10.56
CA ARG A 183 13.31 -1.47 -10.48
C ARG A 183 13.86 -2.03 -11.79
N LYS A 184 13.01 -2.28 -12.78
CA LYS A 184 13.42 -2.49 -14.18
C LYS A 184 13.79 -1.16 -14.82
#